data_AF-A0A523Q3Y8-F1
#
_entry.id   AF-A0A523Q3Y8-F1
#
_cell.length_a   1.000
_cell.length_b   1.000
_cell.length_c   1.000
_cell.angle_alpha   90.00
_cell.angle_beta   90.00
_cell.angle_gamma   90.00
#
_symmetry.space_group_name_H-M   'P 1'
#
loop_
_entity.id
_entity.type
_entity.pdbx_description
1 polymer ?
#
loop_
_entity_poly.entity_id
_entity_poly.type
_entity_poly.pdbx_seq_one_letter_code
_entity_poly.pdbx_strand_id
1 'polypeptide(L)'
;MNTFEFWLDIHCAGSPACTIFGSLEMPVRPHAGERISFHQLKGSDLQFQRVRFEAVCSRETSVSVEVDEVSHYGVRRDGRLVFTSVIRAHPLNVSTLDDVRVVRDILTKQCGLAVDPYGINVFDAEG
;
A
#
# COMPACT_ATOMS: atom_id res chain seq x y z
N MET A 1 -4.28 -17.54 10.34
CA MET A 1 -3.92 -16.24 9.78
C MET A 1 -3.86 -16.41 8.28
N ASN A 2 -4.51 -15.54 7.51
CA ASN A 2 -4.60 -15.65 6.05
C ASN A 2 -3.56 -14.71 5.43
N THR A 3 -2.88 -15.18 4.38
CA THR A 3 -1.92 -14.37 3.63
C THR A 3 -2.60 -13.85 2.36
N PHE A 4 -2.49 -12.55 2.14
CA PHE A 4 -3.04 -11.87 0.98
C PHE A 4 -1.92 -11.17 0.21
N GLU A 5 -1.97 -11.24 -1.12
CA GLU A 5 -1.17 -10.34 -1.95
C GLU A 5 -1.84 -8.98 -1.99
N PHE A 6 -1.15 -7.94 -1.56
CA PHE A 6 -1.66 -6.59 -1.46
C PHE A 6 -1.07 -5.72 -2.56
N TRP A 7 -1.90 -4.87 -3.14
CA TRP A 7 -1.52 -3.93 -4.20
C TRP A 7 -2.12 -2.55 -3.94
N LEU A 8 -1.27 -1.51 -3.96
CA LEU A 8 -1.66 -0.12 -3.79
C LEU A 8 -0.93 0.76 -4.81
N ASP A 9 -1.70 1.51 -5.60
CA ASP A 9 -1.13 2.59 -6.40
C ASP A 9 -1.11 3.88 -5.59
N ILE A 10 -0.01 4.61 -5.68
CA ILE A 10 0.15 5.92 -5.07
C ILE A 10 0.28 6.94 -6.20
N HIS A 11 -0.59 7.95 -6.15
CA HIS A 11 -0.61 9.05 -7.10
C HIS A 11 -0.19 10.34 -6.40
N CYS A 12 0.56 11.20 -7.10
CA CYS A 12 0.91 12.54 -6.68
C CYS A 12 0.13 13.55 -7.52
N ALA A 13 -0.75 14.34 -6.89
CA ALA A 13 -1.57 15.36 -7.56
C ALA A 13 -2.27 14.81 -8.84
N GLY A 14 -2.86 13.61 -8.74
CA GLY A 14 -3.56 12.93 -9.83
C GLY A 14 -2.68 12.22 -10.86
N SER A 15 -1.33 12.31 -10.76
CA SER A 15 -0.40 11.60 -11.64
C SER A 15 0.15 10.34 -10.97
N PRO A 16 0.32 9.21 -11.68
CA PRO A 16 0.93 7.99 -11.12
C PRO A 16 2.35 8.26 -10.59
N ALA A 17 2.65 7.82 -9.36
CA ALA A 17 3.94 8.06 -8.72
C ALA A 17 4.71 6.75 -8.45
N CYS A 18 4.07 5.77 -7.82
CA CYS A 18 4.60 4.41 -7.63
C CYS A 18 3.49 3.42 -7.26
N THR A 19 3.80 2.12 -7.41
CA THR A 19 2.94 1.03 -6.93
C THR A 19 3.66 0.27 -5.83
N ILE A 20 2.98 0.03 -4.73
CA ILE A 20 3.43 -0.80 -3.61
C ILE A 20 2.72 -2.14 -3.69
N PHE A 21 3.49 -3.22 -3.53
CA PHE A 21 2.96 -4.57 -3.50
C PHE A 21 3.66 -5.42 -2.44
N GLY A 22 3.02 -6.51 -2.02
CA GLY A 22 3.64 -7.48 -1.13
C GLY A 22 2.65 -8.42 -0.49
N SER A 23 3.06 -9.13 0.54
CA SER A 23 2.19 -10.05 1.29
C SER A 23 1.78 -9.45 2.62
N LEU A 24 0.49 -9.49 2.94
CA LEU A 24 -0.07 -9.12 4.23
C LEU A 24 -0.65 -10.33 4.93
N GLU A 25 -0.31 -10.49 6.21
CA GLU A 25 -0.94 -11.47 7.08
C GLU A 25 -2.07 -10.80 7.85
N MET A 26 -3.29 -11.32 7.69
CA MET A 26 -4.47 -10.77 8.34
C MET A 26 -5.26 -11.88 9.07
N PRO A 27 -5.83 -11.58 10.26
CA PRO A 27 -6.63 -12.55 11.00
C PRO A 27 -7.97 -12.83 10.34
N VAL A 28 -8.50 -11.86 9.60
CA VAL A 28 -9.77 -11.91 8.88
C VAL A 28 -9.57 -11.48 7.44
N ARG A 29 -10.40 -12.00 6.55
CA ARG A 29 -10.44 -11.55 5.15
C ARG A 29 -11.15 -10.20 5.10
N PRO A 30 -10.55 -9.15 4.51
CA PRO A 30 -11.24 -7.87 4.35
C PRO A 30 -12.30 -7.95 3.26
N HIS A 31 -13.25 -7.03 3.30
CA HIS A 31 -14.26 -6.82 2.26
C HIS A 31 -13.99 -5.53 1.46
N ALA A 32 -14.49 -5.48 0.23
CA ALA A 32 -14.51 -4.24 -0.54
C ALA A 32 -15.28 -3.15 0.22
N GLY A 33 -14.75 -1.92 0.21
CA GLY A 33 -15.23 -0.79 1.00
C GLY A 33 -14.70 -0.74 2.45
N GLU A 34 -14.03 -1.79 2.94
CA GLU A 34 -13.33 -1.72 4.24
C GLU A 34 -12.02 -0.95 4.12
N ARG A 35 -11.54 -0.43 5.26
CA ARG A 35 -10.32 0.37 5.33
C ARG A 35 -9.20 -0.41 6.04
N ILE A 36 -8.04 -0.47 5.40
CA ILE A 36 -6.81 -1.02 5.99
C ILE A 36 -5.93 0.15 6.41
N SER A 37 -5.54 0.16 7.68
CA SER A 37 -4.73 1.24 8.28
C SER A 37 -3.37 0.72 8.73
N PHE A 38 -2.31 1.35 8.22
CA PHE A 38 -0.91 1.09 8.55
C PHE A 38 -0.42 2.16 9.51
N HIS A 39 -0.37 1.83 10.80
CA HIS A 39 0.04 2.77 11.83
C HIS A 39 1.56 2.93 11.90
N GLN A 40 2.00 4.18 12.14
CA GLN A 40 3.38 4.50 12.48
C GLN A 40 3.78 3.69 13.71
N LEU A 41 4.89 2.97 13.62
CA LEU A 41 5.48 2.33 14.80
C LEU A 41 5.95 3.39 15.81
N LYS A 42 5.72 3.11 17.10
CA LYS A 42 6.18 3.97 18.19
C LYS A 42 7.69 4.14 18.13
N GLY A 43 8.17 5.39 18.07
CA GLY A 43 9.61 5.71 17.99
C GLY A 43 10.17 5.76 16.56
N SER A 44 9.33 5.56 15.53
CA SER A 44 9.73 5.79 14.14
C SER A 44 10.04 7.26 13.89
N ASP A 45 11.14 7.51 13.18
CA ASP A 45 11.56 8.80 12.64
C ASP A 45 10.75 9.23 11.40
N LEU A 46 10.12 8.28 10.71
CA LEU A 46 9.18 8.55 9.62
C LEU A 46 7.94 9.27 10.16
N GLN A 47 7.79 10.58 9.88
CA GLN A 47 6.68 11.40 10.39
C GLN A 47 5.63 11.68 9.33
N PHE A 48 4.36 11.40 9.67
CA PHE A 48 3.19 11.70 8.85
C PHE A 48 2.78 13.17 8.78
N GLN A 49 3.40 14.05 9.57
CA GLN A 49 2.97 15.45 9.76
C GLN A 49 2.90 16.30 8.48
N ARG A 50 3.40 15.79 7.35
CA ARG A 50 3.40 16.49 6.05
C ARG A 50 2.39 15.94 5.04
N VAL A 51 1.88 14.72 5.24
CA VAL A 51 1.01 14.07 4.26
C VAL A 51 -0.38 14.68 4.28
N ARG A 52 -0.66 15.52 3.27
CA ARG A 52 -2.00 16.04 3.03
C ARG A 52 -2.75 15.06 2.14
N PHE A 53 -3.60 14.26 2.77
CA PHE A 53 -4.59 13.44 2.06
C PHE A 53 -5.73 14.35 1.60
N GLU A 54 -6.09 14.33 0.31
CA GLU A 54 -7.10 15.22 -0.28
C GLU A 54 -8.50 15.10 0.36
N ALA A 55 -8.74 14.11 1.22
CA ALA A 55 -10.02 13.90 1.89
C ALA A 55 -9.95 13.71 3.42
N VAL A 56 -8.77 13.75 4.06
CA VAL A 56 -8.65 13.48 5.50
C VAL A 56 -7.69 14.46 6.17
N CYS A 57 -8.29 15.48 6.78
CA CYS A 57 -7.61 16.40 7.66
C CYS A 57 -7.55 15.76 9.04
N SER A 58 -6.40 15.21 9.44
CA SER A 58 -6.29 14.56 10.74
C SER A 58 -4.83 14.39 11.13
N ARG A 59 -4.55 14.52 12.43
CA ARG A 59 -3.27 14.16 13.05
C ARG A 59 -3.12 12.64 12.98
N GLU A 60 -2.91 12.09 11.80
CA GLU A 60 -3.02 10.66 11.58
C GLU A 60 -1.64 10.03 11.54
N THR A 61 -1.32 9.30 12.61
CA THR A 61 -0.14 8.44 12.71
C THR A 61 -0.34 7.16 11.88
N SER A 62 -1.00 7.22 10.73
CA SER A 62 -1.28 6.05 9.89
C SER A 62 -1.59 6.41 8.44
N VAL A 63 -1.18 5.54 7.50
CA VAL A 63 -1.75 5.52 6.15
C VAL A 63 -3.00 4.66 6.18
N SER A 64 -4.11 5.17 5.68
CA SER A 64 -5.31 4.36 5.51
C SER A 64 -5.73 4.28 4.05
N VAL A 65 -6.05 3.08 3.59
CA VAL A 65 -6.50 2.83 2.22
C VAL A 65 -7.79 2.03 2.23
N GLU A 66 -8.69 2.35 1.32
CA GLU A 66 -9.93 1.61 1.13
C GLU A 66 -9.68 0.43 0.18
N VAL A 67 -10.26 -0.72 0.49
CA VAL A 67 -10.21 -1.92 -0.34
C VAL A 67 -11.18 -1.75 -1.51
N ASP A 68 -10.65 -1.76 -2.73
CA ASP A 68 -11.43 -1.70 -3.97
C ASP A 68 -11.96 -3.11 -4.32
N GLU A 69 -11.05 -4.08 -4.37
CA GLU A 69 -11.38 -5.45 -4.77
C GLU A 69 -10.65 -6.49 -3.91
N VAL A 70 -11.34 -7.61 -3.64
CA VAL A 70 -10.72 -8.83 -3.11
C VAL A 70 -10.98 -9.99 -4.05
N SER A 71 -9.95 -10.43 -4.75
CA SER A 71 -10.03 -11.47 -5.78
C SER A 71 -9.23 -12.72 -5.39
N HIS A 72 -9.43 -13.80 -6.15
CA HIS A 72 -8.69 -15.05 -5.97
C HIS A 72 -8.24 -15.56 -7.33
N TYR A 73 -7.03 -16.09 -7.36
CA TYR A 73 -6.52 -16.75 -8.54
C TYR A 73 -5.83 -18.06 -8.17
N GLY A 74 -5.90 -19.03 -9.07
CA GLY A 74 -5.26 -20.33 -8.91
C GLY A 74 -3.96 -20.37 -9.69
N VAL A 75 -2.86 -20.75 -9.03
CA VAL A 75 -1.56 -21.00 -9.65
C VAL A 75 -1.22 -22.47 -9.50
N ARG A 76 -0.72 -23.10 -10.57
CA ARG A 76 -0.11 -24.42 -10.45
C ARG A 76 1.28 -24.30 -9.84
N ARG A 77 1.48 -24.89 -8.66
CA ARG A 77 2.80 -25.05 -8.01
C ARG A 77 3.00 -26.52 -7.67
N ASP A 78 4.15 -27.07 -8.08
CA ASP A 78 4.51 -28.48 -7.84
C ASP A 78 3.41 -29.49 -8.23
N GLY A 79 2.76 -29.24 -9.37
CA GLY A 79 1.68 -30.09 -9.89
C GLY A 79 0.34 -29.98 -9.15
N ARG A 80 0.23 -29.11 -8.13
CA ARG A 80 -1.02 -28.85 -7.39
C ARG A 80 -1.57 -27.46 -7.73
N LEU A 81 -2.89 -27.33 -7.77
CA LEU A 81 -3.55 -26.03 -7.88
C LEU A 81 -3.60 -25.38 -6.48
N VAL A 82 -2.93 -24.24 -6.33
CA VAL A 82 -2.89 -23.44 -5.11
C VAL A 82 -3.64 -22.14 -5.36
N PHE A 83 -4.54 -21.77 -4.48
CA PHE A 83 -5.28 -20.50 -4.57
C PHE A 83 -4.59 -19.43 -3.73
N THR A 84 -4.45 -18.25 -4.30
CA THR A 84 -3.96 -17.05 -3.63
C THR A 84 -5.06 -15.99 -3.64
N SER A 85 -5.22 -15.28 -2.53
CA SER A 85 -6.13 -14.13 -2.42
C SER A 85 -5.36 -12.83 -2.65
N VAL A 86 -5.95 -11.92 -3.40
CA VAL A 86 -5.41 -10.58 -3.68
C VAL A 86 -6.31 -9.53 -3.08
N ILE A 87 -5.72 -8.50 -2.49
CA ILE A 87 -6.36 -7.26 -2.07
C ILE A 87 -5.85 -6.15 -2.98
N ARG A 88 -6.76 -5.53 -3.72
CA ARG A 88 -6.49 -4.30 -4.45
C ARG A 88 -7.07 -3.14 -3.66
N ALA A 89 -6.23 -2.19 -3.28
CA ALA A 89 -6.68 -0.96 -2.65
C ALA A 89 -6.99 0.11 -3.71
N HIS A 90 -7.93 1.01 -3.39
CA HIS A 90 -8.14 2.22 -4.16
C HIS A 90 -6.85 3.05 -4.24
N PRO A 91 -6.57 3.71 -5.38
CA PRO A 91 -5.39 4.55 -5.51
C PRO A 91 -5.33 5.62 -4.42
N LEU A 92 -4.19 5.71 -3.75
CA LEU A 92 -3.94 6.71 -2.73
C LEU A 92 -3.41 7.98 -3.39
N ASN A 93 -4.22 9.04 -3.37
CA ASN A 93 -3.81 10.35 -3.86
C ASN A 93 -3.17 11.16 -2.72
N VAL A 94 -1.94 11.59 -2.94
CA VAL A 94 -1.22 12.52 -2.06
C VAL A 94 -0.85 13.80 -2.80
N SER A 95 -0.58 14.86 -2.04
CA SER A 95 -0.39 16.19 -2.61
C SER A 95 1.01 16.42 -3.17
N THR A 96 2.04 15.80 -2.59
CA THR A 96 3.45 16.09 -2.92
C THR A 96 4.29 14.82 -3.07
N LEU A 97 5.42 14.93 -3.79
CA LEU A 97 6.38 13.83 -3.91
C LEU A 97 7.01 13.45 -2.56
N ASP A 98 7.20 14.41 -1.66
CA ASP A 98 7.67 14.14 -0.30
C ASP A 98 6.66 13.28 0.48
N ASP A 99 5.36 13.51 0.27
CA ASP A 99 4.31 12.69 0.88
C ASP A 99 4.34 11.26 0.34
N VAL A 100 4.55 11.10 -0.96
CA VAL A 100 4.72 9.77 -1.55
C VAL A 100 5.94 9.06 -0.94
N ARG A 101 7.07 9.76 -0.78
CA ARG A 101 8.28 9.21 -0.15
C ARG A 101 7.98 8.73 1.27
N VAL A 102 7.24 9.50 2.07
CA VAL A 102 6.85 9.10 3.44
C VAL A 102 5.95 7.86 3.43
N VAL A 103 4.89 7.85 2.61
CA VAL A 103 3.98 6.70 2.49
C VAL A 103 4.75 5.45 2.04
N ARG A 104 5.55 5.56 0.98
CA ARG A 104 6.42 4.49 0.48
C ARG A 104 7.32 3.97 1.58
N ASP A 105 8.03 4.84 2.27
CA ASP A 105 8.99 4.45 3.30
C ASP A 105 8.32 3.72 4.46
N ILE A 106 7.10 4.12 4.85
CA ILE A 106 6.36 3.45 5.91
C ILE A 106 5.93 2.05 5.45
N LEU A 107 5.30 1.95 4.28
CA LEU A 107 4.85 0.67 3.75
C LEU A 107 6.00 -0.30 3.47
N THR A 108 7.14 0.21 3.00
CA THR A 108 8.30 -0.64 2.69
C THR A 108 9.16 -0.95 3.92
N LYS A 109 9.59 0.06 4.68
CA LYS A 109 10.52 -0.12 5.81
C LYS A 109 9.83 -0.67 7.05
N GLN A 110 8.56 -0.33 7.31
CA GLN A 110 7.84 -0.83 8.50
C GLN A 110 6.99 -2.06 8.21
N CYS A 111 6.31 -2.10 7.06
CA CYS A 111 5.39 -3.20 6.75
C CYS A 111 6.02 -4.29 5.88
N GLY A 112 7.28 -4.13 5.44
CA GLY A 112 7.99 -5.13 4.64
C GLY A 112 7.44 -5.31 3.23
N LEU A 113 6.66 -4.35 2.73
CA LEU A 113 6.19 -4.32 1.35
C LEU A 113 7.31 -3.85 0.41
N ALA A 114 7.08 -3.95 -0.88
CA ALA A 114 8.03 -3.58 -1.92
C ALA A 114 7.42 -2.56 -2.88
N VAL A 115 8.29 -1.76 -3.51
CA VAL A 115 7.93 -0.96 -4.69
C VAL A 115 7.98 -1.89 -5.90
N ASP A 116 6.97 -1.85 -6.76
CA ASP A 116 6.95 -2.60 -8.00
C ASP A 116 8.07 -2.12 -8.94
N PRO A 117 9.09 -2.94 -9.23
CA PRO A 117 10.23 -2.52 -10.06
C PRO A 117 9.86 -2.32 -11.54
N TYR A 118 8.71 -2.84 -11.99
CA TYR A 118 8.26 -2.73 -13.38
C TYR A 118 7.21 -1.63 -13.58
N GLY A 119 6.73 -1.03 -12.49
CA GLY A 119 5.77 0.07 -12.52
C GLY A 119 6.39 1.44 -12.80
N ILE A 120 5.53 2.46 -12.88
CA ILE A 120 5.98 3.85 -12.94
C ILE A 120 6.55 4.20 -11.56
N ASN A 121 7.86 4.41 -11.45
CA ASN A 121 8.51 4.87 -10.22
C ASN A 121 9.17 6.23 -10.46
N VAL A 122 8.45 7.29 -10.15
CA VAL A 122 8.94 8.68 -10.38
C VAL A 122 10.09 9.06 -9.43
N PHE A 123 10.45 8.19 -8.49
CA PHE A 123 11.50 8.43 -7.48
C PHE A 123 12.89 7.94 -7.87
N ASP A 124 13.02 7.10 -8.91
CA ASP A 124 14.31 6.56 -9.35
C ASP A 124 15.02 7.46 -10.37
N ALA A 125 14.45 8.61 -10.71
CA ALA A 125 15.01 9.57 -11.67
C ALA A 125 15.99 10.61 -11.04
N GLU A 126 16.22 10.56 -9.72
CA GLU A 126 17.19 11.42 -9.01
C GLU A 126 18.32 10.59 -8.39
N GLY A 127 18.98 9.77 -9.22
CA GLY A 127 20.28 9.14 -8.94
C GLY A 127 21.40 9.86 -9.67
#